data_AF-A0A0C2FXU2-F1
#
_entry.id   AF-A0A0C2FXU2-F1
#
_cell.length_a   1.000
_cell.length_b   1.000
_cell.length_c   1.000
_cell.angle_alpha   90.00
_cell.angle_beta   90.00
_cell.angle_gamma   90.00
#
_symmetry.space_group_name_H-M   'P 1'
#
loop_
_entity.id
_entity.type
_entity.pdbx_description
1 polymer ?
#
loop_
_entity_poly.entity_id
_entity_poly.type
_entity_poly.pdbx_seq_one_letter_code
_entity_poly.pdbx_strand_id
1 'polypeptide(L)'
;MGGFPHPRDCSRCICPGGYGGKLCTERPSECGKILQASPDFETLTDVVGKGNGTREDFDMCYYWIQSPPGTQIEVKLVSFPKGVAIDGCPYAGVEIKTNKDQTLTGYRFCAPEDAGVMLKSYSNLVPIITYNRIRQTKTVLEYRYVSAGSPSPQEGTTKKG
;
A
#
# COMPACT_ATOMS: atom_id res chain seq x y z
N MET A 1 -10.84 9.65 11.15
CA MET A 1 -9.58 9.49 10.39
C MET A 1 -8.58 10.49 10.92
N GLY A 2 -7.32 10.07 11.01
CA GLY A 2 -6.25 10.75 11.71
C GLY A 2 -5.39 11.60 10.77
N GLY A 3 -4.90 12.69 11.34
CA GLY A 3 -4.16 13.77 10.73
C GLY A 3 -4.12 14.88 11.79
N PHE A 4 -3.14 15.76 11.75
CA PHE A 4 -3.04 16.83 12.75
C PHE A 4 -3.36 18.18 12.09
N PRO A 5 -4.02 19.11 12.81
CA PRO A 5 -4.31 20.44 12.27
C PRO A 5 -3.05 21.12 11.74
N HIS A 6 -3.15 21.75 10.57
CA HIS A 6 -2.01 22.44 9.99
C HIS A 6 -1.67 23.69 10.83
N PRO A 7 -0.40 23.90 11.23
CA PRO A 7 -0.02 24.90 12.22
C PRO A 7 -0.26 26.35 11.80
N ARG A 8 -0.39 26.61 10.50
CA ARG A 8 -0.69 27.95 9.93
C ARG A 8 -2.10 28.08 9.37
N ASP A 9 -2.88 27.00 9.36
CA ASP A 9 -4.23 26.97 8.79
C ASP A 9 -5.04 25.84 9.46
N CYS A 10 -5.70 26.17 10.57
CA CYS A 10 -6.45 25.19 11.36
C CYS A 10 -7.68 24.63 10.63
N SER A 11 -8.01 25.15 9.44
CA SER A 11 -9.12 24.62 8.66
C SER A 11 -8.74 23.33 7.92
N ARG A 12 -7.45 23.04 7.74
CA ARG A 12 -6.96 21.83 7.06
C ARG A 12 -6.03 21.00 7.94
N CYS A 13 -5.90 19.74 7.58
CA CYS A 13 -5.01 18.80 8.26
C CYS A 13 -3.74 18.54 7.44
N ILE A 14 -2.66 18.20 8.15
CA ILE A 14 -1.52 17.48 7.58
C ILE A 14 -1.85 15.99 7.65
N CYS A 15 -1.82 15.34 6.48
CA CYS A 15 -2.34 13.99 6.33
C CYS A 15 -1.26 12.91 6.43
N PRO A 16 -1.60 11.74 7.02
CA PRO A 16 -0.77 10.54 6.90
C PRO A 16 -0.60 10.13 5.44
N GLY A 17 0.51 9.43 5.15
CA GLY A 17 0.76 8.88 3.82
C GLY A 17 -0.41 8.02 3.33
N GLY A 18 -0.81 8.25 2.07
CA GLY A 18 -1.97 7.59 1.47
C GLY A 18 -3.31 8.27 1.72
N TYR A 19 -3.35 9.40 2.44
CA TYR A 19 -4.56 10.21 2.65
C TYR A 19 -4.34 11.66 2.22
N GLY A 20 -5.41 12.31 1.78
CA GLY A 20 -5.42 13.69 1.30
C GLY A 20 -6.77 14.37 1.53
N GLY A 21 -6.93 15.53 0.89
CA GLY A 21 -8.08 16.40 1.11
C GLY A 21 -7.94 17.24 2.39
N LYS A 22 -8.90 18.14 2.61
CA LYS A 22 -8.86 19.10 3.73
C LYS A 22 -8.82 18.41 5.10
N LEU A 23 -9.51 17.27 5.21
CA LEU A 23 -9.70 16.52 6.46
C LEU A 23 -9.04 15.12 6.45
N CYS A 24 -8.17 14.82 5.47
CA CYS A 24 -7.53 13.51 5.33
C CYS A 24 -8.52 12.35 5.14
N THR A 25 -9.63 12.63 4.45
CA THR A 25 -10.72 11.69 4.16
C THR A 25 -10.80 11.31 2.68
N GLU A 26 -9.86 11.79 1.88
CA GLU A 26 -9.81 11.57 0.45
C GLU A 26 -8.53 10.82 0.07
N ARG A 27 -8.56 10.13 -1.08
CA ARG A 27 -7.34 9.61 -1.70
C ARG A 27 -6.53 10.80 -2.23
N PRO A 28 -5.20 10.83 -2.09
CA PRO A 28 -4.36 11.81 -2.75
C PRO A 28 -4.64 11.89 -4.26
N SER A 29 -4.54 13.09 -4.84
CA SER A 29 -5.00 13.38 -6.21
C SER A 29 -4.05 12.92 -7.31
N GLU A 30 -2.84 12.51 -6.97
CA GLU A 30 -1.83 11.98 -7.89
C GLU A 30 -2.31 10.65 -8.52
N CYS A 31 -1.44 9.99 -9.30
CA CYS A 31 -1.76 8.75 -9.99
C CYS A 31 -2.27 7.65 -9.03
N GLY A 32 -2.91 6.64 -9.62
CA GLY A 32 -3.66 5.62 -8.90
C GLY A 32 -5.15 5.90 -8.89
N LYS A 33 -5.92 5.08 -8.16
CA LYS A 33 -7.39 5.11 -8.16
C LYS A 33 -7.99 4.39 -6.97
N ILE A 34 -9.29 4.59 -6.76
CA ILE A 34 -10.09 3.75 -5.85
C ILE A 34 -10.41 2.43 -6.57
N LEU A 35 -10.20 1.32 -5.88
CA LEU A 35 -10.46 -0.05 -6.32
C LEU A 35 -11.51 -0.65 -5.39
N GLN A 36 -12.59 -1.21 -5.93
CA GLN A 36 -13.60 -1.91 -5.14
C GLN A 36 -13.27 -3.38 -5.14
N ALA A 37 -12.95 -3.94 -3.97
CA ALA A 37 -12.67 -5.35 -3.82
C ALA A 37 -13.96 -6.18 -3.92
N SER A 38 -13.82 -7.38 -4.48
CA SER A 38 -14.79 -8.45 -4.47
C SER A 38 -14.36 -9.60 -3.52
N PRO A 39 -15.21 -10.62 -3.28
CA PRO A 39 -14.80 -11.82 -2.56
C PRO A 39 -13.75 -12.65 -3.31
N ASP A 40 -13.67 -12.49 -4.63
CA ASP A 40 -12.71 -13.17 -5.49
C ASP A 40 -11.42 -12.36 -5.59
N PHE A 41 -10.30 -13.03 -5.89
CA PHE A 41 -9.03 -12.33 -6.07
C PHE A 41 -9.04 -11.51 -7.36
N GLU A 42 -8.70 -10.23 -7.20
CA GLU A 42 -8.46 -9.27 -8.27
C GLU A 42 -7.00 -8.84 -8.28
N THR A 43 -6.49 -8.42 -9.44
CA THR A 43 -5.09 -8.02 -9.60
C THR A 43 -4.94 -6.50 -9.73
N LEU A 44 -4.08 -5.91 -8.89
CA LEU A 44 -3.51 -4.59 -9.11
C LEU A 44 -2.11 -4.74 -9.68
N THR A 45 -1.90 -4.21 -10.90
CA THR A 45 -0.55 -4.02 -11.46
C THR A 45 -0.28 -2.54 -11.58
N ASP A 46 0.86 -2.11 -11.05
CA ASP A 46 1.31 -0.73 -11.18
C ASP A 46 2.79 -0.66 -11.53
N VAL A 47 3.16 0.36 -12.29
CA VAL A 47 4.51 0.57 -12.77
C VAL A 47 4.90 2.02 -12.55
N VAL A 48 5.88 2.25 -11.66
CA VAL A 48 6.30 3.58 -11.23
C VAL A 48 7.80 3.73 -11.42
N GLY A 49 8.24 4.94 -11.73
CA GLY A 49 9.65 5.31 -11.90
C GLY A 49 10.03 5.61 -13.35
N LYS A 50 11.13 6.35 -13.53
CA LYS A 50 11.64 6.80 -14.83
C LYS A 50 13.16 7.01 -14.79
N GLY A 51 13.81 6.84 -15.93
CA GLY A 51 15.24 7.04 -16.10
C GLY A 51 16.10 5.92 -15.52
N ASN A 52 17.42 6.13 -15.49
CA ASN A 52 18.42 5.13 -15.10
C ASN A 52 19.23 5.50 -13.84
N GLY A 53 19.05 6.71 -13.30
CA GLY A 53 19.76 7.20 -12.11
C GLY A 53 18.83 7.42 -10.92
N THR A 54 19.41 7.52 -9.73
CA THR A 54 18.67 7.94 -8.53
C THR A 54 18.30 9.41 -8.63
N ARG A 55 17.06 9.73 -8.29
CA ARG A 55 16.47 11.06 -8.30
C ARG A 55 16.28 11.54 -6.87
N GLU A 56 16.16 12.86 -6.67
CA GLU A 56 15.90 13.43 -5.35
C GLU A 56 14.49 13.09 -4.88
N ASP A 57 13.50 13.34 -5.74
CA ASP A 57 12.09 13.10 -5.47
C ASP A 57 11.64 11.68 -5.83
N PHE A 58 10.58 11.24 -5.15
CA PHE A 58 9.85 10.03 -5.49
C PHE A 58 8.70 10.34 -6.45
N ASP A 59 8.55 9.52 -7.50
CA ASP A 59 7.26 9.34 -8.12
C ASP A 59 6.43 8.42 -7.22
N MET A 60 5.18 8.78 -6.94
CA MET A 60 4.29 8.01 -6.07
C MET A 60 2.90 7.90 -6.69
N CYS A 61 2.31 6.70 -6.66
CA CYS A 61 0.90 6.50 -6.95
C CYS A 61 0.17 5.98 -5.70
N TYR A 62 -1.07 6.43 -5.55
CA TYR A 62 -1.91 6.17 -4.39
C TYR A 62 -3.17 5.44 -4.84
N TYR A 63 -3.36 4.22 -4.33
CA TYR A 63 -4.59 3.45 -4.53
C TYR A 63 -5.30 3.24 -3.22
N TRP A 64 -6.62 3.25 -3.25
CA TRP A 64 -7.46 2.86 -2.11
C TRP A 64 -8.23 1.62 -2.50
N ILE A 65 -7.93 0.48 -1.87
CA ILE A 65 -8.77 -0.70 -1.98
C ILE A 65 -9.87 -0.57 -0.93
N GLN A 66 -11.12 -0.59 -1.36
CA GLN A 66 -12.30 -0.48 -0.51
C GLN A 66 -13.16 -1.72 -0.63
N SER A 67 -13.86 -2.06 0.45
CA SER A 67 -14.84 -3.12 0.48
C SER A 67 -16.06 -2.72 1.31
N PRO A 68 -17.18 -3.47 1.25
CA PRO A 68 -18.36 -3.16 2.05
C PRO A 68 -18.08 -3.13 3.57
N PRO A 69 -18.87 -2.37 4.36
CA PRO A 69 -18.76 -2.41 5.83
C PRO A 69 -18.88 -3.83 6.40
N GLY A 70 -18.17 -4.11 7.50
CA GLY A 70 -18.17 -5.45 8.12
C GLY A 70 -17.27 -6.47 7.43
N THR A 71 -16.41 -6.03 6.50
CA THR A 71 -15.41 -6.86 5.83
C THR A 71 -13.99 -6.43 6.18
N GLN A 72 -13.03 -7.31 5.91
CA GLN A 72 -11.59 -7.06 5.94
C GLN A 72 -11.03 -7.37 4.55
N ILE A 73 -9.92 -6.74 4.18
CA ILE A 73 -9.26 -6.89 2.89
C ILE A 73 -8.00 -7.73 3.08
N GLU A 74 -7.85 -8.76 2.27
CA GLU A 74 -6.63 -9.51 2.12
C GLU A 74 -5.86 -8.98 0.92
N VAL A 75 -4.56 -8.72 1.09
CA VAL A 75 -3.66 -8.24 0.03
C VAL A 75 -2.45 -9.15 -0.02
N LYS A 76 -2.20 -9.75 -1.19
CA LYS A 76 -1.04 -10.57 -1.50
C LYS A 76 -0.03 -9.76 -2.28
N LEU A 77 1.23 -9.79 -1.87
CA LEU A 77 2.31 -9.39 -2.78
C LEU A 77 2.57 -10.53 -3.76
N VAL A 78 2.26 -10.33 -5.04
CA VAL A 78 2.49 -11.35 -6.08
C VAL A 78 3.91 -11.26 -6.60
N SER A 79 4.39 -10.06 -6.92
CA SER A 79 5.77 -9.87 -7.36
C SER A 79 6.25 -8.44 -7.22
N PHE A 80 7.57 -8.31 -7.03
CA PHE A 80 8.32 -7.07 -7.10
C PHE A 80 9.69 -7.33 -7.75
N PRO A 81 10.28 -6.40 -8.53
CA PRO A 81 11.53 -6.64 -9.23
C PRO A 81 12.76 -6.66 -8.31
N LYS A 82 13.78 -7.40 -8.74
CA LYS A 82 15.11 -7.41 -8.09
C LYS A 82 15.91 -6.13 -8.32
N GLY A 83 16.93 -5.93 -7.47
CA GLY A 83 17.98 -4.93 -7.68
C GLY A 83 17.65 -3.52 -7.19
N VAL A 84 16.64 -3.38 -6.34
CA VAL A 84 16.33 -2.14 -5.59
C VAL A 84 16.09 -2.40 -4.10
N ALA A 85 16.14 -3.68 -3.70
CA ALA A 85 15.94 -4.12 -2.32
C ALA A 85 17.15 -3.73 -1.46
N ILE A 86 16.92 -2.75 -0.59
CA ILE A 86 17.83 -2.30 0.48
C ILE A 86 16.95 -2.06 1.70
N ASP A 87 17.48 -2.29 2.89
CA ASP A 87 16.77 -2.11 4.16
C ASP A 87 15.99 -0.79 4.21
N GLY A 88 14.69 -0.89 4.52
CA GLY A 88 13.76 0.24 4.53
C GLY A 88 13.18 0.64 3.17
N CYS A 89 13.56 -0.05 2.09
CA CYS A 89 13.13 0.19 0.72
C CYS A 89 13.32 1.65 0.25
N PRO A 90 14.52 2.23 0.34
CA PRO A 90 14.72 3.66 0.12
C PRO A 90 14.61 4.10 -1.36
N TYR A 91 14.69 3.17 -2.32
CA TYR A 91 14.72 3.50 -3.75
C TYR A 91 13.38 3.31 -4.46
N ALA A 92 12.70 2.21 -4.13
CA ALA A 92 11.40 1.87 -4.69
C ALA A 92 10.75 0.82 -3.79
N GLY A 93 9.43 0.77 -3.81
CA GLY A 93 8.68 -0.23 -3.07
C GLY A 93 7.18 0.00 -3.15
N VAL A 94 6.47 -0.85 -2.43
CA VAL A 94 5.04 -0.69 -2.15
C VAL A 94 4.84 -0.62 -0.64
N GLU A 95 4.13 0.41 -0.16
CA GLU A 95 3.62 0.49 1.21
C GLU A 95 2.15 0.04 1.25
N ILE A 96 1.83 -0.93 2.09
CA ILE A 96 0.50 -1.52 2.24
C ILE A 96 0.01 -1.25 3.67
N LYS A 97 -1.02 -0.40 3.81
CA LYS A 97 -1.51 0.07 5.12
C LYS A 97 -2.68 -0.77 5.63
N THR A 98 -2.40 -2.02 6.01
CA THR A 98 -3.38 -2.96 6.59
C THR A 98 -3.56 -2.78 8.11
N ASN A 99 -2.71 -2.00 8.76
CA ASN A 99 -2.69 -1.71 10.19
C ASN A 99 -3.98 -1.07 10.71
N LYS A 100 -4.30 -1.30 12.01
CA LYS A 100 -5.46 -0.71 12.69
C LYS A 100 -5.39 0.82 12.77
N ASP A 101 -4.22 1.35 13.09
CA ASP A 101 -3.96 2.79 13.10
C ASP A 101 -3.22 3.21 11.83
N GLN A 102 -3.99 3.57 10.80
CA GLN A 102 -3.45 3.95 9.48
C GLN A 102 -2.75 5.33 9.47
N THR A 103 -2.60 6.00 10.62
CA THR A 103 -1.69 7.17 10.72
C THR A 103 -0.21 6.75 10.69
N LEU A 104 0.09 5.52 11.11
CA LEU A 104 1.42 4.93 11.09
C LEU A 104 1.78 4.35 9.71
N THR A 105 3.07 4.33 9.39
CA THR A 105 3.61 3.65 8.19
C THR A 105 3.15 2.19 8.12
N GLY A 106 2.71 1.77 6.93
CA GLY A 106 2.32 0.39 6.66
C GLY A 106 3.52 -0.53 6.40
N TYR A 107 3.23 -1.78 6.04
CA TYR A 107 4.26 -2.73 5.61
C TYR A 107 4.88 -2.27 4.29
N ARG A 108 6.20 -2.34 4.17
CA ARG A 108 6.92 -2.00 2.93
C ARG A 108 7.61 -3.21 2.37
N PHE A 109 7.44 -3.41 1.06
CA PHE A 109 8.11 -4.48 0.32
C PHE A 109 8.78 -3.91 -0.92
N CYS A 110 9.95 -4.45 -1.23
CA CYS A 110 10.75 -4.04 -2.39
C CYS A 110 11.65 -5.15 -2.92
N ALA A 111 11.46 -6.39 -2.44
CA ALA A 111 12.26 -7.54 -2.81
C ALA A 111 11.39 -8.62 -3.46
N PRO A 112 11.90 -9.35 -4.48
CA PRO A 112 11.17 -10.49 -5.05
C PRO A 112 10.95 -11.61 -4.04
N GLU A 113 11.79 -11.74 -3.02
CA GLU A 113 11.69 -12.74 -1.95
C GLU A 113 10.45 -12.51 -1.06
N ASP A 114 9.89 -11.30 -1.05
CA ASP A 114 8.66 -10.97 -0.33
C ASP A 114 7.40 -11.52 -1.05
N ALA A 115 7.55 -12.06 -2.26
CA ALA A 115 6.43 -12.62 -3.02
C ALA A 115 5.75 -13.77 -2.25
N GLY A 116 4.42 -13.74 -2.21
CA GLY A 116 3.60 -14.68 -1.47
C GLY A 116 3.18 -14.20 -0.09
N VAL A 117 3.77 -13.11 0.43
CA VAL A 117 3.30 -12.49 1.68
C VAL A 117 1.83 -12.07 1.54
N MET A 118 1.02 -12.52 2.49
CA MET A 118 -0.40 -12.22 2.61
C MET A 118 -0.64 -11.36 3.84
N LEU A 119 -1.19 -10.17 3.64
CA LEU A 119 -1.58 -9.26 4.70
C LEU A 119 -3.10 -9.19 4.80
N LYS A 120 -3.61 -9.15 6.03
CA LYS A 120 -5.02 -8.96 6.31
C LYS A 120 -5.24 -7.64 7.04
N SER A 121 -6.16 -6.82 6.55
CA SER A 121 -6.46 -5.51 7.14
C SER A 121 -7.33 -5.59 8.39
N TYR A 122 -7.29 -4.55 9.21
CA TYR A 122 -8.21 -4.35 10.34
C TYR A 122 -9.50 -3.59 9.97
N SER A 123 -9.61 -3.14 8.72
CA SER A 123 -10.72 -2.32 8.21
C SER A 123 -11.09 -2.69 6.77
N ASN A 124 -12.17 -2.10 6.26
CA ASN A 124 -12.63 -2.24 4.88
C ASN A 124 -12.01 -1.20 3.92
N LEU A 125 -10.87 -0.60 4.29
CA LEU A 125 -10.12 0.36 3.47
C LEU A 125 -8.62 0.09 3.62
N VAL A 126 -7.91 -0.16 2.52
CA VAL A 126 -6.45 -0.32 2.49
C VAL A 126 -5.84 0.67 1.50
N PRO A 127 -5.15 1.70 1.99
CA PRO A 127 -4.26 2.49 1.14
C PRO A 127 -3.04 1.66 0.69
N ILE A 128 -2.77 1.71 -0.60
CA ILE A 128 -1.57 1.17 -1.26
C ILE A 128 -0.80 2.36 -1.84
N ILE A 129 0.50 2.42 -1.55
CA ILE A 129 1.38 3.49 -2.01
C ILE A 129 2.54 2.84 -2.75
N THR A 130 2.56 2.95 -4.06
CA THR A 130 3.71 2.56 -4.87
C THR A 130 4.61 3.78 -5.01
N TYR A 131 5.91 3.61 -4.79
CA TYR A 131 6.85 4.72 -4.84
C TYR A 131 8.16 4.31 -5.49
N ASN A 132 8.82 5.26 -6.16
CA ASN A 132 10.06 5.03 -6.88
C ASN A 132 10.85 6.33 -7.09
N ARG A 133 12.16 6.30 -6.86
CA ARG A 133 13.10 7.40 -7.16
C ARG A 133 14.34 6.96 -7.94
N ILE A 134 14.28 5.82 -8.63
CA ILE A 134 15.35 5.31 -9.49
C ILE A 134 14.76 4.93 -10.85
N ARG A 135 15.13 3.76 -11.38
CA ARG A 135 14.56 3.12 -12.57
C ARG A 135 13.18 2.54 -12.31
N GLN A 136 12.41 2.39 -13.37
CA GLN A 136 11.05 1.86 -13.36
C GLN A 136 10.96 0.48 -12.67
N THR A 137 10.00 0.32 -11.76
CA THR A 137 9.69 -0.93 -11.05
C THR A 137 8.22 -1.28 -11.20
N LYS A 138 7.92 -2.56 -11.38
CA LYS A 138 6.56 -3.10 -11.50
C LYS A 138 6.15 -3.79 -10.20
N THR A 139 5.08 -3.32 -9.59
CA THR A 139 4.43 -3.98 -8.44
C THR A 139 3.23 -4.76 -8.94
N VAL A 140 3.08 -6.02 -8.51
CA VAL A 140 1.86 -6.79 -8.73
C VAL A 140 1.32 -7.25 -7.39
N LEU A 141 0.07 -6.89 -7.11
CA LEU A 141 -0.68 -7.33 -5.95
C LEU A 141 -1.92 -8.10 -6.39
N GLU A 142 -2.34 -9.04 -5.56
CA GLU A 142 -3.69 -9.59 -5.60
C GLU A 142 -4.44 -9.14 -4.36
N TYR A 143 -5.73 -8.84 -4.47
CA TYR A 143 -6.54 -8.44 -3.34
C TYR A 143 -7.95 -9.00 -3.44
N ARG A 144 -8.59 -9.18 -2.29
CA ARG A 144 -10.01 -9.53 -2.14
C ARG A 144 -10.51 -9.06 -0.79
N TYR A 145 -11.81 -9.08 -0.55
CA TYR A 145 -12.35 -8.97 0.80
C TYR A 145 -12.84 -10.31 1.34
N VAL A 146 -12.85 -10.41 2.66
CA VAL A 146 -13.42 -11.50 3.45
C VAL A 146 -14.31 -10.92 4.55
N SER A 147 -15.21 -11.72 5.10
CA SER A 147 -15.97 -11.32 6.29
C SER A 147 -15.03 -10.95 7.44
N ALA A 148 -15.39 -9.91 8.21
CA ALA A 148 -14.61 -9.53 9.37
C ALA A 148 -14.55 -10.67 10.40
N GLY A 149 -13.37 -10.91 10.98
CA GLY A 149 -13.18 -11.98 11.96
C GLY A 149 -12.93 -13.37 11.37
N SER A 150 -12.92 -13.52 10.03
CA SER A 150 -12.43 -14.76 9.42
C SER A 150 -11.00 -15.07 9.89
N PRO A 151 -10.59 -16.34 9.97
CA PRO A 151 -9.21 -16.69 10.31
C PRO A 151 -8.23 -16.00 9.35
N SER A 152 -7.08 -15.55 9.86
CA SER A 152 -5.98 -15.10 9.00
C SER A 152 -5.41 -16.31 8.25
N PRO A 153 -4.99 -16.16 6.99
CA PRO A 153 -4.20 -17.20 6.32
C PRO A 153 -2.96 -17.51 7.17
N GLN A 154 -2.75 -18.78 7.52
CA GLN A 154 -1.56 -19.19 8.27
C GLN A 154 -0.30 -18.86 7.47
N GLU A 155 0.70 -18.27 8.13
CA GLU A 155 2.04 -18.11 7.58
C GLU A 155 2.54 -19.46 7.08
N GLY A 156 2.81 -19.55 5.78
CA GLY A 156 3.50 -20.71 5.21
C GLY A 156 4.85 -20.82 5.89
N THR A 157 5.03 -21.84 6.73
CA THR A 157 6.32 -22.19 7.32
C THR A 157 7.36 -22.36 6.22
N THR A 158 8.29 -21.42 6.09
CA THR A 158 9.51 -21.63 5.33
C THR A 158 10.35 -22.65 6.10
N LYS A 159 10.27 -23.93 5.72
CA LYS A 159 11.31 -24.89 6.10
C LYS A 159 12.60 -24.43 5.43
N LYS A 160 13.52 -23.88 6.24
CA LYS A 160 14.95 -23.79 5.89
C LYS A 160 15.45 -25.21 5.60
N GLY A 161 15.77 -25.47 4.34
CA GLY A 161 16.63 -26.57 3.92
C GLY A 161 18.08 -26.12 3.85
#